data_AF-A0A7C2VJP7-F1
#
_entry.id   AF-A0A7C2VJP7-F1
#
_cell.length_a   1.000
_cell.length_b   1.000
_cell.length_c   1.000
_cell.angle_alpha   90.00
_cell.angle_beta   90.00
_cell.angle_gamma   90.00
#
_symmetry.space_group_name_H-M   'P 1'
#
loop_
_entity.id
_entity.type
_entity.pdbx_description
1 polymer ?
#
loop_
_entity_poly.entity_id
_entity_poly.type
_entity_poly.pdbx_seq_one_letter_code
_entity_poly.pdbx_strand_id
1 'polypeptide(L)'
;MVHLLVTLGAVGYGELTYASQNNLPMATLRNRAGAWVEPRLPAITAAAASLAQIPEDLRFLLVDMPGAEAYPLVGVTWVLLYQEAADPVKGRALAELFWWVLHEGQRYAAPLQYAPLPPGLVERGAAKLRQLTHRGQPLLSR
;
A
#
# COMPACT_ATOMS: atom_id res chain seq x y z
N MET A 1 17.84 -8.72 -7.86
CA MET A 1 18.15 -8.21 -6.52
C MET A 1 19.52 -8.68 -5.99
N VAL A 2 19.92 -9.94 -6.19
CA VAL A 2 21.30 -10.43 -5.89
C VAL A 2 22.41 -9.54 -6.46
N HIS A 3 22.23 -8.96 -7.66
CA HIS A 3 23.22 -8.08 -8.29
C HIS A 3 23.48 -6.75 -7.57
N LEU A 4 22.52 -6.21 -6.81
CA LEU A 4 22.72 -4.97 -6.04
C LEU A 4 23.80 -5.14 -4.96
N LEU A 5 23.96 -6.36 -4.44
CA LEU A 5 24.90 -6.68 -3.37
C LEU A 5 26.30 -7.03 -3.88
N VAL A 6 26.42 -7.46 -5.13
CA VAL A 6 27.67 -8.07 -5.67
C VAL A 6 28.27 -7.29 -6.83
N THR A 7 27.60 -6.26 -7.34
CA THR A 7 28.09 -5.43 -8.44
C THR A 7 28.44 -4.04 -7.92
N LEU A 8 29.74 -3.72 -7.92
CA LEU A 8 30.23 -2.40 -7.52
C LEU A 8 29.61 -1.31 -8.41
N GLY A 9 29.07 -0.26 -7.79
CA GLY A 9 28.44 0.87 -8.49
C GLY A 9 27.03 0.60 -9.03
N ALA A 10 26.42 -0.55 -8.69
CA ALA A 10 25.04 -0.83 -9.09
C ALA A 10 24.06 0.16 -8.45
N VAL A 11 23.10 0.60 -9.26
CA VAL A 11 21.93 1.36 -8.82
C VAL A 11 20.69 0.54 -9.17
N GLY A 12 19.77 0.42 -8.23
CA GLY A 12 18.52 -0.29 -8.44
C GLY A 12 17.40 0.31 -7.60
N TYR A 13 16.17 -0.09 -7.90
CA TYR A 13 14.99 0.28 -7.13
C TYR A 13 14.43 -0.97 -6.48
N GLY A 14 13.95 -0.81 -5.24
CA GLY A 14 13.41 -1.88 -4.43
C GLY A 14 12.52 -1.31 -3.32
N GLU A 15 11.83 -2.21 -2.63
CA GLU A 15 10.95 -1.83 -1.52
C GLU A 15 11.80 -1.50 -0.27
N LEU A 16 11.32 -0.54 0.54
CA LEU A 16 12.04 0.03 1.70
C LEU A 16 12.47 -1.06 2.68
N THR A 17 11.56 -1.95 3.04
CA THR A 17 11.80 -3.03 4.01
C THR A 17 12.93 -3.92 3.56
N TYR A 18 12.97 -4.28 2.28
CA TYR A 18 14.09 -5.05 1.74
C TYR A 18 15.43 -4.34 1.92
N ALA A 19 15.50 -3.06 1.53
CA ALA A 19 16.72 -2.28 1.66
C ALA A 19 17.15 -2.10 3.13
N SER A 20 16.20 -1.81 4.02
CA SER A 20 16.46 -1.64 5.45
C SER A 20 16.92 -2.94 6.11
N GLN A 21 16.28 -4.08 5.82
CA GLN A 21 16.65 -5.37 6.43
C GLN A 21 18.03 -5.86 5.97
N ASN A 22 18.45 -5.48 4.76
CA ASN A 22 19.77 -5.83 4.22
C ASN A 22 20.82 -4.73 4.45
N ASN A 23 20.49 -3.68 5.20
CA ASN A 23 21.36 -2.53 5.46
C ASN A 23 21.94 -1.91 4.17
N LEU A 24 21.13 -1.85 3.12
CA LEU A 24 21.53 -1.25 1.85
C LEU A 24 21.52 0.28 1.98
N PRO A 25 22.53 0.99 1.46
CA PRO A 25 22.46 2.44 1.29
C PRO A 25 21.27 2.81 0.41
N MET A 26 20.50 3.81 0.83
CA MET A 26 19.34 4.32 0.11
C MET A 26 19.54 5.80 -0.23
N ALA A 27 19.00 6.23 -1.36
CA ALA A 27 19.15 7.61 -1.82
C ALA A 27 18.16 8.55 -1.13
N THR A 28 18.64 9.68 -0.65
CA THR A 28 17.80 10.84 -0.30
C THR A 28 17.37 11.53 -1.59
N LEU A 29 16.07 11.81 -1.73
CA LEU A 29 15.52 12.41 -2.94
C LEU A 29 14.89 13.77 -2.66
N ARG A 30 15.00 14.68 -3.63
CA ARG A 30 14.33 15.97 -3.57
C ARG A 30 12.86 15.78 -3.92
N ASN A 31 11.96 16.16 -3.03
CA ASN A 31 10.51 16.08 -3.27
C ASN A 31 9.96 17.32 -3.97
N ARG A 32 8.67 17.29 -4.31
CA ARG A 32 7.93 18.41 -4.91
C ARG A 32 8.03 19.74 -4.16
N ALA A 33 8.15 19.71 -2.83
CA ALA A 33 8.32 20.91 -2.01
C ALA A 33 9.76 21.46 -2.04
N GLY A 34 10.68 20.79 -2.74
CA GLY A 34 12.08 21.16 -2.86
C GLY A 34 12.96 20.68 -1.71
N ALA A 35 12.42 19.91 -0.77
CA ALA A 35 13.15 19.36 0.38
C ALA A 35 13.83 18.03 0.03
N TRP A 36 15.00 17.78 0.62
CA TRP A 36 15.69 16.50 0.52
C TRP A 36 15.20 15.56 1.61
N VAL A 37 14.57 14.46 1.22
CA VAL A 37 13.86 13.55 2.13
C VAL A 37 14.45 12.14 2.01
N GLU A 38 14.73 11.53 3.16
CA GLU A 38 15.17 10.13 3.25
C GLU A 38 14.00 9.16 3.12
N PRO A 39 14.20 7.95 2.56
CA PRO A 39 13.17 6.92 2.50
C PRO A 39 12.97 6.29 3.89
N ARG A 40 11.96 6.74 4.62
CA ARG A 40 11.59 6.24 5.94
C ARG A 40 10.07 6.19 6.13
N LEU A 41 9.60 5.36 7.07
CA LEU A 41 8.18 5.14 7.32
C LEU A 41 7.36 6.45 7.52
N PRO A 42 7.81 7.45 8.30
CA PRO A 42 7.08 8.72 8.40
C PRO A 42 6.97 9.48 7.07
N ALA A 43 7.98 9.42 6.20
CA ALA A 43 7.98 10.11 4.91
C ALA A 43 7.05 9.42 3.89
N ILE A 44 6.95 8.09 3.96
CA ILE A 44 5.96 7.30 3.20
C ILE A 44 4.54 7.62 3.68
N THR A 45 4.35 7.67 5.00
CA THR A 45 3.06 8.00 5.62
C THR A 45 2.62 9.41 5.24
N ALA A 46 3.54 10.38 5.23
CA ALA A 46 3.27 11.76 4.79
C ALA A 46 2.80 11.82 3.34
N ALA A 47 3.44 11.08 2.42
CA ALA A 47 3.01 11.01 1.02
C ALA A 47 1.60 10.41 0.87
N ALA A 48 1.30 9.33 1.60
CA ALA A 48 -0.03 8.70 1.59
C ALA A 48 -1.13 9.61 2.17
N ALA A 49 -0.82 10.37 3.23
CA ALA A 49 -1.75 11.32 3.85
C ALA A 49 -2.08 12.51 2.94
N SER A 50 -1.20 12.85 1.99
CA SER A 50 -1.40 13.92 1.01
C SER A 50 -2.36 13.55 -0.13
N LEU A 51 -2.90 12.33 -0.16
CA LEU A 51 -3.89 11.91 -1.15
C LEU A 51 -5.22 12.65 -0.95
N ALA A 52 -5.43 13.72 -1.72
CA ALA A 52 -6.61 14.58 -1.60
C ALA A 52 -7.91 13.91 -2.05
N GLN A 53 -7.86 13.08 -3.10
CA GLN A 53 -9.03 12.42 -3.66
C GLN A 53 -8.74 10.94 -3.90
N ILE A 54 -9.59 10.08 -3.34
CA ILE A 54 -9.55 8.64 -3.58
C ILE A 54 -10.57 8.34 -4.69
N PRO A 55 -10.13 7.89 -5.88
CA PRO A 55 -11.04 7.56 -6.97
C PRO A 55 -11.88 6.34 -6.62
N GLU A 56 -13.09 6.25 -7.18
CA GLU A 56 -14.03 5.17 -6.88
C GLU A 56 -13.47 3.79 -7.25
N ASP A 57 -12.69 3.70 -8.32
CA ASP A 57 -12.07 2.46 -8.79
C ASP A 57 -10.75 2.12 -8.08
N LEU A 58 -10.35 2.93 -7.08
CA LEU A 58 -9.12 2.78 -6.29
C LEU A 58 -7.81 2.82 -7.11
N ARG A 59 -7.85 3.24 -8.38
CA ARG A 59 -6.64 3.35 -9.20
C ARG A 59 -6.01 4.74 -9.03
N PHE A 60 -4.97 4.83 -8.21
CA PHE A 60 -4.23 6.07 -7.96
C PHE A 60 -2.73 5.83 -7.83
N LEU A 61 -1.95 6.90 -7.89
CA LEU A 61 -0.50 6.89 -7.69
C LEU A 61 -0.16 7.78 -6.50
N LEU A 62 0.89 7.43 -5.77
CA LEU A 62 1.45 8.22 -4.68
C LEU A 62 2.85 8.76 -5.04
N VAL A 63 3.14 8.85 -6.33
CA VAL A 63 4.41 9.40 -6.85
C VAL A 63 4.36 10.91 -6.79
N ASP A 64 5.43 11.51 -6.26
CA ASP A 64 5.63 12.97 -6.14
C ASP A 64 4.47 13.73 -5.46
N MET A 65 3.92 13.11 -4.41
CA MET A 65 2.87 13.72 -3.60
C MET A 65 3.37 15.01 -2.93
N PRO A 66 2.50 16.03 -2.76
CA PRO A 66 2.89 17.25 -2.08
C PRO A 66 3.18 17.02 -0.59
N GLY A 67 3.97 17.91 0.01
CA GLY A 67 4.29 17.89 1.44
C GLY A 67 5.79 17.98 1.68
N ALA A 68 6.21 18.75 2.69
CA ALA A 68 7.63 18.99 2.98
C ALA A 68 8.38 17.70 3.37
N GLU A 69 7.68 16.76 4.03
CA GLU A 69 8.23 15.49 4.51
C GLU A 69 7.91 14.30 3.58
N ALA A 70 7.20 14.52 2.48
CA ALA A 70 6.77 13.42 1.60
C ALA A 70 7.96 12.90 0.79
N TYR A 71 8.21 11.59 0.88
CA TYR A 71 9.19 10.94 0.00
C TYR A 71 8.60 10.83 -1.42
N PRO A 72 9.33 11.18 -2.49
CA PRO A 72 8.73 11.31 -3.82
C PRO A 72 8.46 9.98 -4.54
N LEU A 73 9.03 8.87 -4.08
CA LEU A 73 8.82 7.54 -4.69
C LEU A 73 8.05 6.64 -3.72
N VAL A 74 6.73 6.85 -3.64
CA VAL A 74 5.81 6.06 -2.81
C VAL A 74 4.78 5.38 -3.70
N GLY A 75 4.48 4.13 -3.36
CA GLY A 75 3.49 3.31 -4.06
C GLY A 75 2.48 2.70 -3.08
N VAL A 76 1.36 2.27 -3.64
CA VAL A 76 0.38 1.41 -2.98
C VAL A 76 0.34 0.08 -3.74
N THR A 77 -0.10 -0.98 -3.07
CA THR A 77 -0.33 -2.29 -3.69
C THR A 77 -1.82 -2.62 -3.67
N TRP A 78 -2.27 -3.38 -4.65
CA TRP A 78 -3.66 -3.77 -4.80
C TRP A 78 -3.83 -5.28 -4.71
N VAL A 79 -4.95 -5.68 -4.15
CA VAL A 79 -5.46 -7.06 -4.22
C VAL A 79 -6.60 -7.08 -5.21
N LEU A 80 -6.55 -8.02 -6.14
CA LEU A 80 -7.63 -8.25 -7.10
C LEU A 80 -8.43 -9.47 -6.66
N LEU A 81 -9.74 -9.28 -6.51
CA LEU A 81 -10.70 -10.34 -6.20
C LEU A 81 -11.77 -10.36 -7.29
N TYR A 82 -12.26 -11.56 -7.62
CA TYR A 82 -13.43 -11.68 -8.48
C TYR A 82 -14.65 -11.15 -7.73
N GLN A 83 -15.37 -10.22 -8.36
CA GLN A 83 -16.60 -9.67 -7.79
C GLN A 83 -17.66 -10.75 -7.60
N GLU A 84 -17.81 -11.64 -8.57
CA GLU A 84 -18.70 -12.81 -8.51
C GLU A 84 -17.84 -14.06 -8.28
N ALA A 85 -17.88 -14.60 -7.06
CA ALA A 85 -17.07 -15.74 -6.66
C ALA A 85 -17.69 -17.04 -7.18
N ALA A 86 -16.88 -17.87 -7.84
CA ALA A 86 -17.32 -19.18 -8.32
C ALA A 86 -17.68 -20.14 -7.16
N ASP A 87 -16.94 -20.06 -6.05
CA ASP A 87 -17.09 -20.88 -4.85
C ASP A 87 -17.48 -19.97 -3.67
N PRO A 88 -18.65 -20.18 -3.05
CA PRO A 88 -19.14 -19.32 -1.96
C PRO A 88 -18.30 -19.43 -0.68
N VAL A 89 -17.69 -20.59 -0.41
CA VAL A 89 -16.87 -20.82 0.78
C VAL A 89 -15.56 -20.05 0.63
N LYS A 90 -14.89 -20.21 -0.51
CA LYS A 90 -13.64 -19.48 -0.80
C LYS A 90 -13.87 -17.98 -0.91
N GLY A 91 -14.93 -17.56 -1.59
CA GLY A 91 -15.30 -16.15 -1.72
C GLY A 91 -15.51 -15.48 -0.37
N ARG A 92 -16.25 -16.13 0.53
CA ARG A 92 -16.47 -15.64 1.90
C ARG A 92 -15.16 -15.55 2.69
N ALA A 93 -14.34 -16.61 2.66
CA ALA A 93 -13.07 -16.62 3.38
C ALA A 93 -12.11 -15.50 2.91
N LEU A 94 -12.03 -15.24 1.59
CA LEU A 94 -11.25 -14.13 1.06
C LEU A 94 -11.83 -12.78 1.48
N ALA A 95 -13.15 -12.61 1.41
CA ALA A 95 -13.80 -11.37 1.81
C ALA A 95 -13.56 -11.05 3.30
N GLU A 96 -13.66 -12.05 4.18
CA GLU A 96 -13.39 -11.93 5.61
C GLU A 96 -11.90 -11.69 5.90
N LEU A 97 -11.00 -12.36 5.19
CA LEU A 97 -9.55 -12.11 5.29
C LEU A 97 -9.22 -10.66 4.96
N PHE A 98 -9.67 -10.16 3.81
CA PHE A 98 -9.35 -8.79 3.40
C PHE A 98 -10.11 -7.74 4.21
N TRP A 99 -11.27 -8.08 4.75
CA TRP A 99 -11.92 -7.27 5.77
C TRP A 99 -10.99 -7.11 6.99
N TRP A 100 -10.47 -8.22 7.51
CA TRP A 100 -9.51 -8.17 8.61
C TRP A 100 -8.24 -7.38 8.25
N VAL A 101 -7.66 -7.60 7.06
CA VAL A 101 -6.46 -6.88 6.58
C VAL A 101 -6.67 -5.36 6.58
N LEU A 102 -7.83 -4.89 6.10
CA LEU A 102 -8.14 -3.46 6.06
C LEU A 102 -8.31 -2.84 7.45
N HIS A 103 -8.74 -3.63 8.44
CA HIS A 103 -9.03 -3.19 9.80
C HIS A 103 -7.91 -3.63 10.76
N GLU A 104 -8.15 -4.71 11.51
CA GLU A 104 -7.26 -5.21 12.54
C GLU A 104 -5.85 -5.57 12.05
N GLY A 105 -5.71 -5.96 10.79
CA GLY A 105 -4.45 -6.35 10.17
C GLY A 105 -3.47 -5.18 10.00
N GLN A 106 -3.96 -3.93 9.98
CA GLN A 106 -3.12 -2.73 9.87
C GLN A 106 -2.07 -2.63 10.98
N ARG A 107 -2.33 -3.22 12.16
CA ARG A 107 -1.38 -3.23 13.30
C ARG A 107 -0.04 -3.89 12.96
N TYR A 108 0.00 -4.76 11.95
CA TYR A 108 1.20 -5.47 11.51
C TYR A 108 1.99 -4.69 10.44
N ALA A 109 1.48 -3.58 9.91
CA ALA A 109 2.12 -2.82 8.84
C ALA A 109 3.42 -2.12 9.30
N ALA A 110 3.35 -1.35 10.39
CA ALA A 110 4.49 -0.54 10.85
C ALA A 110 5.73 -1.37 11.24
N PRO A 111 5.61 -2.53 11.95
CA PRO A 111 6.77 -3.40 12.19
C PRO A 111 7.44 -3.92 10.92
N LEU A 112 6.71 -3.98 9.80
CA LEU A 112 7.21 -4.35 8.48
C LEU A 112 7.52 -3.12 7.62
N GLN A 113 7.68 -1.93 8.21
CA GLN A 113 7.95 -0.65 7.50
C GLN A 113 6.92 -0.24 6.43
N TYR A 114 5.69 -0.77 6.49
CA TYR A 114 4.58 -0.29 5.69
C TYR A 114 3.80 0.80 6.42
N ALA A 115 3.43 1.86 5.69
CA ALA A 115 2.51 2.87 6.19
C ALA A 115 1.10 2.26 6.32
N PRO A 116 0.43 2.38 7.48
CA PRO A 116 -0.97 2.01 7.60
C PRO A 116 -1.82 2.80 6.61
N LEU A 117 -2.90 2.18 6.10
CA LEU A 117 -3.81 2.87 5.20
C LEU A 117 -4.51 4.02 5.94
N PRO A 118 -4.60 5.22 5.31
CA PRO A 118 -5.46 6.30 5.78
C PRO A 118 -6.93 5.84 5.94
N PRO A 119 -7.71 6.39 6.88
CA PRO A 119 -9.09 5.98 7.13
C PRO A 119 -9.98 5.98 5.88
N GLY A 120 -9.86 7.01 5.03
CA GLY A 120 -10.64 7.08 3.77
C GLY A 120 -10.33 5.93 2.79
N LEU A 121 -9.10 5.42 2.78
CA LEU A 121 -8.74 4.26 1.95
C LEU A 121 -9.28 2.96 2.54
N VAL A 122 -9.30 2.83 3.87
CA VAL A 122 -9.95 1.70 4.57
C VAL A 122 -11.44 1.66 4.23
N GLU A 123 -12.13 2.79 4.33
CA GLU A 123 -13.56 2.90 4.01
C GLU A 123 -13.86 2.53 2.55
N ARG A 124 -13.08 3.05 1.60
CA ARG A 124 -13.26 2.77 0.17
C ARG A 124 -12.95 1.30 -0.17
N GLY A 125 -11.92 0.73 0.43
CA GLY A 125 -11.60 -0.69 0.30
C GLY A 125 -12.71 -1.59 0.86
N ALA A 126 -13.22 -1.27 2.05
CA ALA A 126 -14.33 -2.00 2.66
C ALA A 126 -15.61 -1.92 1.81
N ALA A 127 -15.88 -0.77 1.19
CA ALA A 127 -16.99 -0.63 0.24
C ALA A 127 -16.85 -1.55 -0.98
N LYS A 128 -15.63 -1.75 -1.51
CA LYS A 128 -15.39 -2.70 -2.61
C LYS A 128 -15.55 -4.15 -2.16
N LEU A 129 -15.10 -4.52 -0.96
CA LEU A 129 -15.29 -5.88 -0.44
C LEU A 129 -16.77 -6.24 -0.26
N ARG A 130 -17.63 -5.29 0.07
CA ARG A 130 -19.09 -5.53 0.17
C ARG A 130 -19.77 -5.79 -1.17
N GLN A 131 -19.10 -5.51 -2.29
CA GLN A 131 -19.61 -5.82 -3.63
C GLN A 131 -19.38 -7.27 -4.03
N LEU A 132 -18.65 -8.05 -3.23
CA LEU A 132 -18.39 -9.46 -3.51
C LEU A 132 -19.67 -10.30 -3.31
N THR A 133 -20.00 -11.08 -4.33
CA THR A 133 -21.21 -11.91 -4.39
C THR A 133 -20.92 -13.36 -4.78
N HIS A 134 -21.86 -14.25 -4.47
CA HIS A 134 -21.99 -15.55 -5.11
C HIS A 134 -23.44 -15.74 -5.56
N ARG A 135 -23.67 -15.95 -6.85
CA ARG A 135 -24.97 -15.98 -7.51
C ARG A 135 -25.82 -14.75 -7.15
N GLY A 136 -25.18 -13.58 -7.14
CA GLY A 136 -25.80 -12.30 -6.76
C GLY A 136 -26.10 -12.15 -5.25
N GLN A 137 -25.79 -13.14 -4.42
CA GLN A 137 -25.95 -13.03 -2.97
C GLN A 137 -24.67 -12.47 -2.32
N PRO A 138 -24.75 -11.45 -1.44
CA PRO A 138 -23.58 -10.88 -0.77
C PRO A 138 -22.78 -11.92 0.03
N LEU A 139 -21.45 -11.85 -0.08
CA LEU A 139 -20.54 -12.72 0.67
C LEU A 139 -20.20 -12.18 2.06
N LEU A 140 -20.24 -10.86 2.26
CA LEU A 140 -20.14 -10.22 3.57
C LEU A 140 -21.53 -9.85 4.08
N SER A 141 -21.77 -10.11 5.36
CA SER A 141 -23.05 -9.84 6.04
C SER A 141 -23.04 -8.54 6.85
N ARG A 142 -21.94 -7.77 6.83
CA ARG A 142 -21.71 -6.56 7.65
C ARG A 142 -20.99 -5.48 6.83
#